data_AF-A0A1Z4C0Q3-F1
#
_entry.id   AF-A0A1Z4C0Q3-F1
#
_cell.length_a   1.000
_cell.length_b   1.000
_cell.length_c   1.000
_cell.angle_alpha   90.00
_cell.angle_beta   90.00
_cell.angle_gamma   90.00
#
_symmetry.space_group_name_H-M   'P 1'
#
loop_
_entity.id
_entity.type
_entity.pdbx_description
1 polymer ?
#
loop_
_entity_poly.entity_id
_entity_poly.type
_entity_poly.pdbx_seq_one_letter_code
_entity_poly.pdbx_strand_id
1 'polypeptide(L)'
;MINKNTYIGLACMVFMGLASAPLWAEEPAASGQQAAIATPEKTAVDHKAEAAIQKGHAQYHQSLATHERAAASVLNNASKRLLANRQIALAVNEEALVAEYEKKALAHEAMAEPK
;
A
#
# COMPACT_ATOMS: atom_id res chain seq x y z
N MET A 1 21.46 -46.99 -28.05
CA MET A 1 21.03 -46.34 -26.80
C MET A 1 21.63 -44.95 -26.77
N ILE A 2 20.78 -43.92 -26.86
CA ILE A 2 21.15 -42.50 -26.87
C ILE A 2 20.28 -41.81 -25.81
N ASN A 3 20.92 -41.02 -24.94
CA ASN A 3 20.38 -40.46 -23.70
C ASN A 3 19.16 -39.55 -23.90
N LYS A 4 18.12 -39.74 -23.07
CA LYS A 4 16.83 -39.03 -23.11
C LYS A 4 16.80 -37.67 -22.40
N ASN A 5 17.92 -37.16 -21.89
CA ASN A 5 17.93 -35.97 -21.02
C ASN A 5 18.50 -34.69 -21.66
N THR A 6 18.80 -34.69 -22.96
CA THR A 6 19.42 -33.53 -23.63
C THR A 6 18.42 -32.53 -24.24
N TYR A 7 17.12 -32.84 -24.23
CA TYR A 7 16.09 -32.00 -24.86
C TYR A 7 15.38 -31.03 -23.93
N ILE A 8 15.60 -31.10 -22.62
CA ILE A 8 14.96 -30.17 -21.66
C ILE A 8 15.78 -28.87 -21.51
N GLY A 9 17.08 -28.90 -21.79
CA GLY A 9 17.96 -27.73 -21.68
C GLY A 9 17.83 -26.69 -22.81
N LEU A 10 17.18 -27.03 -23.93
CA LEU A 10 17.11 -26.15 -25.10
C LEU A 10 15.82 -25.32 -25.19
N ALA A 11 14.82 -25.57 -24.34
CA ALA A 11 13.55 -24.84 -24.35
C ALA A 11 13.59 -23.52 -23.53
N CYS A 12 14.59 -23.31 -22.68
CA CYS A 12 14.66 -22.14 -21.79
C CYS A 12 15.40 -20.92 -22.37
N MET A 13 16.07 -21.02 -23.51
CA MET A 13 16.86 -19.89 -24.08
C MET A 13 16.16 -19.09 -25.18
N VAL A 14 14.93 -19.43 -25.57
CA VAL A 14 14.18 -18.68 -26.61
C VAL A 14 13.30 -17.57 -26.01
N PHE A 15 12.99 -17.61 -24.71
CA PHE A 15 12.11 -16.61 -24.07
C PHE A 15 12.83 -15.38 -23.50
N MET A 16 14.16 -15.30 -23.58
CA MET A 16 14.93 -14.13 -23.07
C MET A 16 15.58 -13.28 -24.17
N GLY A 17 15.30 -13.52 -25.46
CA GLY A 17 16.06 -12.91 -26.56
C GLY A 17 15.33 -11.95 -27.51
N LEU A 18 14.06 -11.61 -27.30
CA LEU A 18 13.25 -10.90 -28.31
C LEU A 18 12.36 -9.77 -27.77
N ALA A 19 12.88 -8.96 -26.85
CA ALA A 19 12.22 -7.71 -26.47
C ALA A 19 13.18 -6.52 -26.29
N SER A 20 14.36 -6.56 -26.91
CA SER A 20 15.22 -5.37 -27.06
C SER A 20 15.28 -4.93 -28.53
N ALA A 21 14.13 -4.61 -29.11
CA ALA A 21 14.09 -3.70 -30.23
C ALA A 21 13.97 -2.28 -29.64
N PRO A 22 14.90 -1.35 -29.91
CA PRO A 22 14.67 0.04 -29.58
C PRO A 22 13.49 0.50 -30.45
N LEU A 23 12.35 0.77 -29.81
CA LEU A 23 11.22 1.47 -30.42
C LEU A 23 11.61 2.94 -30.62
N TRP A 24 12.55 3.19 -31.51
CA TRP A 24 12.83 4.50 -32.09
C TRP A 24 12.29 4.49 -33.53
N ALA A 25 11.01 4.20 -33.67
CA ALA A 25 10.28 4.72 -34.81
C ALA A 25 9.98 6.18 -34.44
N GLU A 26 10.65 7.13 -35.09
CA GLU A 26 10.18 8.52 -35.14
C GLU A 26 8.80 8.50 -35.79
N GLU A 27 7.77 8.37 -34.95
CA GLU A 27 6.42 8.72 -35.34
C GLU A 27 6.43 10.26 -35.47
N PRO A 28 6.15 10.84 -36.66
CA PRO A 28 6.06 12.28 -36.76
C PRO A 28 4.99 12.70 -35.75
N ALA A 29 5.38 13.58 -34.82
CA ALA A 29 4.51 14.06 -33.76
C ALA A 29 3.24 14.63 -34.40
N ALA A 30 2.18 13.82 -34.39
CA ALA A 30 0.84 14.35 -34.52
C ALA A 30 0.68 15.26 -33.31
N SER A 31 0.77 16.58 -33.55
CA SER A 31 0.45 17.61 -32.58
C SER A 31 -1.06 17.58 -32.32
N GLY A 32 -1.55 16.48 -31.78
CA GLY A 32 -2.83 16.41 -31.10
C GLY A 32 -2.50 16.68 -29.65
N GLN A 33 -2.88 17.86 -29.16
CA GLN A 33 -3.05 18.09 -27.73
C GLN A 33 -3.69 16.84 -27.13
N GLN A 34 -2.93 16.09 -26.33
CA GLN A 34 -3.53 15.19 -25.36
C GLN A 34 -4.36 16.09 -24.48
N ALA A 35 -5.66 16.17 -24.76
CA ALA A 35 -6.61 16.77 -23.85
C ALA A 35 -6.34 16.09 -22.50
N ALA A 36 -5.84 16.85 -21.53
CA ALA A 36 -5.68 16.36 -20.18
C ALA A 36 -7.07 15.83 -19.79
N ILE A 37 -7.22 14.51 -19.74
CA ILE A 37 -8.44 13.88 -19.26
C ILE A 37 -8.44 14.23 -17.78
N ALA A 38 -9.08 15.34 -17.43
CA ALA A 38 -9.25 15.77 -16.06
C ALA A 38 -9.93 14.61 -15.34
N THR A 39 -9.25 14.05 -14.34
CA THR A 39 -9.92 13.14 -13.43
C THR A 39 -11.04 13.95 -12.76
N PRO A 40 -12.25 13.39 -12.63
CA PRO A 40 -13.33 14.11 -11.99
C PRO A 40 -12.88 14.52 -10.58
N GLU A 41 -13.03 15.81 -10.28
CA GLU A 41 -12.75 16.35 -8.96
C GLU A 41 -13.66 15.64 -7.94
N LYS A 42 -13.09 15.22 -6.80
CA LYS A 42 -13.86 14.55 -5.75
C LYS A 42 -14.95 15.48 -5.25
N THR A 43 -16.17 14.97 -5.15
CA THR A 43 -17.32 15.73 -4.64
C THR A 43 -17.27 15.82 -3.11
N ALA A 44 -18.02 16.77 -2.54
CA ALA A 44 -18.19 16.84 -1.08
C ALA A 44 -18.69 15.52 -0.46
N VAL A 45 -19.54 14.77 -1.19
CA VAL A 45 -20.01 13.44 -0.77
C VAL A 45 -18.87 12.43 -0.74
N ASP A 46 -17.99 12.45 -1.74
CA ASP A 46 -16.81 11.58 -1.79
C ASP A 46 -15.85 11.90 -0.63
N HIS A 47 -15.69 13.19 -0.30
CA HIS A 47 -14.89 13.61 0.85
C HIS A 47 -15.51 13.15 2.17
N LYS A 48 -16.84 13.19 2.36
CA LYS A 48 -17.49 12.65 3.58
C LYS A 48 -17.31 11.13 3.69
N ALA A 49 -17.45 10.41 2.58
CA ALA A 49 -17.24 8.96 2.55
C ALA A 49 -15.80 8.58 2.90
N GLU A 50 -14.83 9.28 2.29
CA GLU A 50 -13.41 9.07 2.57
C GLU A 50 -13.08 9.40 4.03
N ALA A 51 -13.59 10.49 4.59
CA ALA A 51 -13.40 10.81 6.01
C ALA A 51 -13.90 9.68 6.93
N ALA A 52 -15.05 9.09 6.64
CA ALA A 52 -15.59 7.97 7.40
C ALA A 52 -14.70 6.72 7.30
N ILE A 53 -14.16 6.41 6.11
CA ILE A 53 -13.21 5.31 5.90
C ILE A 53 -11.94 5.54 6.72
N GLN A 54 -11.36 6.73 6.66
CA GLN A 54 -10.15 7.06 7.42
C GLN A 54 -10.40 6.98 8.94
N LYS A 55 -11.56 7.41 9.44
CA LYS A 55 -11.95 7.18 10.85
C LYS A 55 -12.06 5.70 11.20
N GLY A 56 -12.61 4.87 10.31
CA GLY A 56 -12.65 3.42 10.48
C GLY A 56 -11.24 2.82 10.59
N HIS A 57 -10.29 3.27 9.77
CA HIS A 57 -8.89 2.85 9.88
C HIS A 57 -8.27 3.29 11.21
N ALA A 58 -8.49 4.52 11.66
CA ALA A 58 -8.02 4.99 12.96
C ALA A 58 -8.53 4.10 14.11
N GLN A 59 -9.82 3.75 14.12
CA GLN A 59 -10.41 2.85 15.13
C GLN A 59 -9.80 1.44 15.08
N TYR A 60 -9.60 0.90 13.87
CA TYR A 60 -8.94 -0.39 13.70
C TYR A 60 -7.52 -0.39 14.28
N HIS A 61 -6.69 0.59 13.93
CA HIS A 61 -5.32 0.71 14.43
C HIS A 61 -5.26 0.95 15.94
N GLN A 62 -6.24 1.68 16.51
CA GLN A 62 -6.37 1.83 17.96
C GLN A 62 -6.63 0.49 18.66
N SER A 63 -7.49 -0.36 18.07
CA SER A 63 -7.76 -1.70 18.60
C SER A 63 -6.52 -2.61 18.53
N LEU A 64 -5.75 -2.51 17.44
CA LEU A 64 -4.48 -3.23 17.26
C LEU A 64 -3.45 -2.80 18.29
N ALA A 65 -3.26 -1.49 18.51
CA ALA A 65 -2.35 -0.99 19.54
C ALA A 65 -2.69 -1.55 20.93
N THR A 66 -3.99 -1.64 21.25
CA THR A 66 -4.48 -2.22 22.50
C THR A 66 -4.16 -3.72 22.58
N HIS A 67 -4.40 -4.46 21.50
CA HIS A 67 -4.08 -5.88 21.40
C HIS A 67 -2.58 -6.14 21.60
N GLU A 68 -1.72 -5.37 20.92
CA GLU A 68 -0.27 -5.53 21.01
C GLU A 68 0.25 -5.25 22.42
N ARG A 69 -0.30 -4.25 23.13
CA ARG A 69 0.02 -4.03 24.55
C ARG A 69 -0.39 -5.19 25.45
N ALA A 70 -1.58 -5.75 25.21
CA ALA A 70 -2.04 -6.93 25.96
C ALA A 70 -1.11 -8.13 25.70
N ALA A 71 -0.71 -8.36 24.44
CA ALA A 71 0.25 -9.40 24.08
C ALA A 71 1.62 -9.17 24.73
N ALA A 72 2.10 -7.91 24.76
CA ALA A 72 3.33 -7.55 25.46
C ALA A 72 3.28 -7.90 26.94
N SER A 73 2.16 -7.61 27.61
CA SER A 73 1.94 -7.94 29.03
C SER A 73 2.03 -9.44 29.29
N VAL A 74 1.36 -10.27 28.46
CA VAL A 74 1.45 -11.74 28.54
C VAL A 74 2.88 -12.23 28.35
N LEU A 75 3.61 -11.70 27.37
CA LEU A 75 4.99 -12.08 27.10
C LEU A 75 5.94 -11.66 28.23
N ASN A 76 5.70 -10.50 28.85
CA ASN A 76 6.48 -10.03 29.98
C ASN A 76 6.27 -10.93 31.21
N ASN A 77 5.03 -11.34 31.47
CA ASN A 77 4.71 -12.32 32.53
C ASN A 77 5.38 -13.67 32.29
N ALA A 78 5.58 -14.06 31.02
CA ALA A 78 6.33 -15.24 30.62
C ALA A 78 7.86 -15.03 30.58
N SER A 79 8.37 -13.90 31.09
CA SER A 79 9.80 -13.52 31.06
C SER A 79 10.41 -13.41 29.65
N LYS A 80 9.58 -13.30 28.60
CA LYS A 80 10.01 -13.16 27.19
C LYS A 80 10.23 -11.69 26.81
N ARG A 81 11.16 -11.01 27.50
CA ARG A 81 11.39 -9.55 27.40
C ARG A 81 11.59 -9.02 25.97
N LEU A 82 12.39 -9.69 25.15
CA LEU A 82 12.64 -9.24 23.77
C LEU A 82 11.36 -9.22 22.93
N LEU A 83 10.52 -10.24 23.07
CA LEU A 83 9.24 -10.31 22.35
C LEU A 83 8.24 -9.29 22.91
N ALA A 84 8.20 -9.10 24.23
CA ALA A 84 7.36 -8.07 24.85
C ALA A 84 7.71 -6.67 24.32
N ASN A 85 9.01 -6.34 24.24
CA ASN A 85 9.47 -5.06 23.68
C ASN A 85 9.08 -4.91 22.20
N ARG A 86 9.12 -5.99 21.42
CA ARG A 86 8.65 -5.97 20.03
C ARG A 86 7.16 -5.65 19.93
N GLN A 87 6.31 -6.26 20.76
CA GLN A 87 4.88 -5.95 20.76
C GLN A 87 4.60 -4.51 21.21
N ILE A 88 5.36 -3.97 22.17
CA ILE A 88 5.26 -2.54 22.52
C ILE A 88 5.64 -1.64 21.35
N ALA A 89 6.72 -1.97 20.63
CA ALA A 89 7.12 -1.19 19.45
C ALA A 89 6.05 -1.23 18.35
N LEU A 90 5.41 -2.39 18.13
CA LEU A 90 4.26 -2.48 17.24
C LEU A 90 3.10 -1.61 17.73
N ALA A 91 2.72 -1.69 19.00
CA ALA A 91 1.66 -0.86 19.56
C ALA A 91 1.90 0.65 19.34
N VAL A 92 3.13 1.12 19.52
CA VAL A 92 3.51 2.52 19.26
C VAL A 92 3.38 2.89 17.78
N ASN A 93 3.75 1.99 16.87
CA ASN A 93 3.55 2.20 15.44
C ASN A 93 2.06 2.28 15.08
N GLU A 94 1.24 1.38 15.63
CA GLU A 94 -0.21 1.39 15.42
C GLU A 94 -0.82 2.72 15.90
N GLU A 95 -0.39 3.26 17.05
CA GLU A 95 -0.83 4.59 17.51
C GLU A 95 -0.41 5.74 16.60
N ALA A 96 0.79 5.67 16.01
CA ALA A 96 1.21 6.65 15.02
C ALA A 96 0.29 6.61 13.79
N LEU A 97 -0.09 5.41 13.34
CA LEU A 97 -1.06 5.25 12.26
C LEU A 97 -2.44 5.81 12.63
N VAL A 98 -2.92 5.61 13.86
CA VAL A 98 -4.17 6.25 14.34
C VAL A 98 -4.13 7.76 14.10
N ALA A 99 -3.07 8.43 14.56
CA ALA A 99 -2.92 9.88 14.42
C ALA A 99 -2.87 10.31 12.94
N GLU A 100 -2.21 9.54 12.07
CA GLU A 100 -2.21 9.80 10.62
C GLU A 100 -3.60 9.68 10.00
N TYR A 101 -4.34 8.63 10.35
CA TYR A 101 -5.68 8.39 9.84
C TYR A 101 -6.69 9.42 10.34
N GLU A 102 -6.61 9.83 11.61
CA GLU A 102 -7.41 10.92 12.14
C GLU A 102 -7.13 12.25 11.42
N LYS A 103 -5.84 12.55 11.18
CA LYS A 103 -5.45 13.74 10.42
C LYS A 103 -5.99 13.71 8.99
N LYS A 104 -5.93 12.56 8.30
CA LYS A 104 -6.51 12.39 6.96
C LYS A 104 -8.04 12.55 6.98
N ALA A 105 -8.71 11.97 7.97
CA ALA A 105 -10.15 12.14 8.13
C ALA A 105 -10.54 13.62 8.26
N LEU A 106 -9.85 14.37 9.13
CA LEU A 106 -10.08 15.81 9.31
C LEU A 106 -9.85 16.61 8.03
N ALA A 107 -8.82 16.26 7.24
CA ALA A 107 -8.57 16.90 5.96
C ALA A 107 -9.72 16.67 4.96
N HIS A 108 -10.26 15.45 4.90
CA HIS A 108 -11.41 15.15 4.07
C HIS A 108 -12.68 15.84 4.56
N GLU A 109 -12.92 15.94 5.87
CA GLU A 109 -14.06 16.69 6.41
C GLU A 109 -14.00 18.18 6.04
N ALA A 110 -12.82 18.80 6.13
CA ALA A 110 -12.63 20.19 5.74
C ALA A 110 -12.88 20.44 4.24
N MET A 111 -12.57 19.47 3.38
CA MET A 111 -12.86 19.55 1.93
C MET A 111 -14.33 19.26 1.59
N ALA A 112 -15.05 18.52 2.44
CA ALA A 112 -16.47 18.27 2.27
C ALA A 112 -17.36 19.46 2.63
N GLU A 113 -16.88 20.33 3.53
CA GLU A 113 -17.58 21.54 3.97
C GLU A 113 -16.63 22.75 3.86
N PRO A 114 -16.27 23.16 2.63
CA PRO A 114 -15.46 24.35 2.44
C PRO A 114 -16.27 25.55 2.93
N LYS A 115 -15.70 26.30 3.89
CA LYS A 115 -16.29 27.55 4.41
C LYS A 115 -16.42 28.61 3.34
#